data_AF-A0A1X2I731-F1
#
_entry.id   AF-A0A1X2I731-F1
#
_cell.length_a   1.000
_cell.length_b   1.000
_cell.length_c   1.000
_cell.angle_alpha   90.00
_cell.angle_beta   90.00
_cell.angle_gamma   90.00
#
_symmetry.space_group_name_H-M   'P 1'
#
loop_
_entity.id
_entity.type
_entity.pdbx_description
1 polymer ?
#
loop_
_entity_poly.entity_id
_entity_poly.type
_entity_poly.pdbx_seq_one_letter_code
_entity_poly.pdbx_strand_id
1 'polypeptide(L)'
;MLHELPTELLWTILNYLEYDDITTILSIGQMEAMVTPYLQQHYRFHYNVASLLRHYESWSNIERQKQDVRRDIAQQLLHLLCHHVQQCSKFEQRAKFTQLLDILQNLVVQRVLCPSLDRDLDRDYAALCLDIRHCYLHTASIRGLHDPKYRRRSTKHPLAPFLPRDYTWIWRQHCAMVNEWISIKVPMADMMGISWTSTLLPTLSLLSSSSSSLQQMFLQRRKVCFQFARFFGMLFDITSLYIESNLDGTFEECVRESLVSGNAEGLLLLCTASDRPVDVDMMCMSVSHAGEQLWNYLDTMNDWMETHPTPEQVARQEQQADDGVEHGPESDPASVSPPEWLMPDRYRVQTDTKFRLKMMNHLYQHHGWYWF
;
A
#
# COMPACT_ATOMS: atom_id res chain seq x y z
N MET A 1 -26.35 23.42 -11.40
CA MET A 1 -25.14 24.23 -11.64
C MET A 1 -24.21 23.59 -12.67
N LEU A 2 -23.43 22.55 -12.39
CA LEU A 2 -22.52 21.97 -13.42
C LEU A 2 -23.26 21.39 -14.65
N HIS A 3 -24.44 20.78 -14.44
CA HIS A 3 -25.29 20.22 -15.50
C HIS A 3 -26.03 21.26 -16.35
N GLU A 4 -25.97 22.54 -15.98
CA GLU A 4 -26.62 23.65 -16.69
C GLU A 4 -25.61 24.40 -17.60
N LEU A 5 -24.32 24.04 -17.53
CA LEU A 5 -23.29 24.66 -18.35
C LEU A 5 -23.34 24.15 -19.80
N PRO A 6 -23.16 25.03 -20.80
CA PRO A 6 -22.89 24.62 -22.18
C PRO A 6 -21.69 23.67 -22.26
N THR A 7 -21.76 22.69 -23.18
CA THR A 7 -20.74 21.64 -23.34
C THR A 7 -19.33 22.19 -23.52
N GLU A 8 -19.18 23.30 -24.25
CA GLU A 8 -17.89 23.92 -24.54
C GLU A 8 -17.25 24.53 -23.28
N LEU A 9 -18.06 25.17 -22.43
CA LEU A 9 -17.61 25.71 -21.15
C LEU A 9 -17.27 24.59 -20.17
N LEU A 10 -18.09 23.54 -20.15
CA LEU A 10 -17.82 22.34 -19.35
C LEU A 10 -16.48 21.71 -19.77
N TRP A 11 -16.24 21.47 -21.05
CA TRP A 11 -14.98 20.90 -21.55
C TRP A 11 -13.77 21.77 -21.21
N THR A 12 -13.94 23.10 -21.23
CA THR A 12 -12.89 24.03 -20.79
C THR A 12 -12.56 23.82 -19.32
N ILE A 13 -13.56 23.62 -18.45
CA ILE A 13 -13.34 23.30 -17.04
C ILE A 13 -12.65 21.93 -16.89
N LEU A 14 -13.09 20.91 -17.63
CA LEU A 14 -12.51 19.57 -17.58
C LEU A 14 -11.02 19.54 -17.96
N ASN A 15 -10.55 20.46 -18.83
CA ASN A 15 -9.13 20.58 -19.17
C ASN A 15 -8.22 20.96 -18.00
N TYR A 16 -8.78 21.51 -16.92
CA TYR A 16 -8.04 21.86 -15.71
C TYR A 16 -8.12 20.80 -14.61
N LEU A 17 -8.82 19.69 -14.86
CA LEU A 17 -9.05 18.63 -13.89
C LEU A 17 -8.21 17.40 -14.23
N GLU A 18 -7.78 16.67 -13.21
CA GLU A 18 -7.15 15.36 -13.40
C GLU A 18 -8.21 14.29 -13.67
N TYR A 19 -7.77 13.12 -14.16
CA TYR A 19 -8.68 12.02 -14.48
C TYR A 19 -9.59 11.67 -13.30
N ASP A 20 -9.03 11.56 -12.09
CA ASP A 20 -9.75 11.15 -10.89
C ASP A 20 -10.84 12.16 -10.50
N ASP A 21 -10.56 13.45 -10.61
CA ASP A 21 -11.54 14.52 -10.38
C ASP A 21 -12.69 14.43 -11.37
N ILE A 22 -12.38 14.19 -12.66
CA ILE A 22 -13.39 14.04 -13.70
C ILE A 22 -14.25 12.79 -13.47
N THR A 23 -13.65 11.68 -13.01
CA THR A 23 -14.45 10.49 -12.65
C THR A 23 -15.36 10.72 -11.46
N THR A 24 -14.99 11.61 -10.53
CA THR A 24 -15.87 12.01 -9.43
C THR A 24 -17.09 12.76 -9.95
N ILE A 25 -16.95 13.56 -11.00
CA ILE A 25 -18.07 14.26 -11.66
C ILE A 25 -19.05 13.26 -12.30
N LEU A 26 -18.58 12.10 -12.79
CA LEU A 26 -19.47 11.04 -13.31
C LEU A 26 -20.45 10.50 -12.27
N SER A 27 -20.15 10.61 -10.97
CA SER A 27 -21.11 10.24 -9.92
C SER A 27 -22.39 11.10 -9.94
N ILE A 28 -22.33 12.26 -10.59
CA ILE A 28 -23.47 13.11 -10.89
C ILE A 28 -24.09 12.58 -12.19
N GLY A 29 -25.04 11.64 -12.09
CA GLY A 29 -25.56 10.90 -13.25
C GLY A 29 -26.04 11.73 -14.46
N GLN A 30 -26.46 12.98 -14.25
CA GLN A 30 -26.85 13.91 -15.33
C GLN A 30 -25.66 14.37 -16.20
N MET A 31 -24.42 14.21 -15.72
CA MET A 31 -23.20 14.64 -16.40
C MET A 31 -22.58 13.55 -17.29
N GLU A 32 -23.02 12.30 -17.15
CA GLU A 32 -22.39 11.14 -17.79
C GLU A 32 -22.32 11.27 -19.31
N ALA A 33 -23.40 11.74 -19.94
CA ALA A 33 -23.50 11.90 -21.39
C ALA A 33 -22.51 12.94 -21.96
N MET A 34 -22.12 13.94 -21.15
CA MET A 34 -21.21 15.01 -21.57
C MET A 34 -19.74 14.72 -21.20
N VAL A 35 -19.52 14.05 -20.07
CA VAL A 35 -18.17 13.77 -19.54
C VAL A 35 -17.57 12.50 -20.17
N THR A 36 -18.38 11.50 -20.51
CA THR A 36 -17.89 10.24 -21.12
C THR A 36 -17.17 10.47 -22.46
N PRO A 37 -17.72 11.24 -23.42
CA PRO A 37 -17.01 11.54 -24.66
C PRO A 37 -15.68 12.26 -24.43
N TYR A 38 -15.65 13.19 -23.46
CA TYR A 38 -14.43 13.91 -23.09
C TYR A 38 -13.34 12.95 -22.57
N LEU A 39 -13.69 12.03 -21.66
CA LEU A 39 -12.76 11.02 -21.15
C LEU A 39 -12.25 10.08 -22.25
N GLN A 40 -13.12 9.67 -23.17
CA GLN A 40 -12.73 8.83 -24.32
C GLN A 40 -11.73 9.53 -25.24
N GLN A 41 -11.85 10.85 -25.40
CA GLN A 41 -10.98 11.64 -26.26
C GLN A 41 -9.64 12.00 -25.58
N HIS A 42 -9.67 12.50 -24.34
CA HIS A 42 -8.50 13.07 -23.67
C HIS A 42 -7.80 12.08 -22.74
N TYR A 43 -8.52 11.11 -22.18
CA TYR A 43 -8.01 10.11 -21.24
C TYR A 43 -8.24 8.68 -21.73
N ARG A 44 -8.11 8.46 -23.04
CA ARG A 44 -8.45 7.19 -23.72
C ARG A 44 -7.91 5.94 -23.04
N PHE A 45 -6.63 5.96 -22.63
CA PHE A 45 -6.02 4.82 -21.93
C PHE A 45 -6.69 4.55 -20.58
N HIS A 46 -6.86 5.58 -19.75
CA HIS A 46 -7.51 5.46 -18.44
C HIS A 46 -8.94 4.95 -18.59
N TYR A 47 -9.69 5.53 -19.52
CA TYR A 47 -11.07 5.12 -19.80
C TYR A 47 -11.17 3.64 -20.21
N ASN A 48 -10.31 3.18 -21.12
CA ASN A 48 -10.31 1.79 -21.57
C ASN A 48 -9.93 0.81 -20.46
N VAL A 49 -8.92 1.14 -19.65
CA VAL A 49 -8.54 0.33 -18.48
C VAL A 49 -9.68 0.28 -17.48
N ALA A 50 -10.24 1.43 -17.09
CA ALA A 50 -11.35 1.49 -16.16
C ALA A 50 -12.59 0.73 -16.67
N SER A 51 -12.88 0.79 -17.97
CA SER A 51 -13.96 0.02 -18.60
C SER A 51 -13.71 -1.50 -18.49
N LEU A 52 -12.50 -1.97 -18.77
CA LEU A 52 -12.13 -3.38 -18.60
C LEU A 52 -12.23 -3.84 -17.14
N LEU A 53 -11.78 -3.01 -16.19
CA LEU A 53 -11.89 -3.32 -14.77
C LEU A 53 -13.35 -3.39 -14.32
N ARG A 54 -14.21 -2.45 -14.76
CA ARG A 54 -15.67 -2.52 -14.48
C ARG A 54 -16.31 -3.74 -15.11
N HIS A 55 -15.90 -4.11 -16.33
CA HIS A 55 -16.39 -5.33 -16.96
C HIS A 55 -15.98 -6.57 -16.18
N TYR A 56 -14.72 -6.63 -15.71
CA TYR A 56 -14.24 -7.69 -14.83
C TYR A 56 -15.08 -7.79 -13.55
N GLU A 57 -15.35 -6.66 -12.89
CA GLU A 57 -16.22 -6.62 -11.70
C GLU A 57 -17.64 -7.12 -11.97
N SER A 58 -18.19 -6.87 -13.16
CA SER A 58 -19.56 -7.25 -13.53
C SER A 58 -19.78 -8.76 -13.67
N TRP A 59 -18.71 -9.55 -13.82
CA TRP A 59 -18.79 -11.00 -13.90
C TRP A 59 -19.12 -11.63 -12.54
N SER A 60 -19.62 -12.86 -12.55
CA SER A 60 -19.85 -13.60 -11.31
C SER A 60 -18.51 -13.99 -10.65
N ASN A 61 -18.50 -14.20 -9.32
CA ASN A 61 -17.32 -14.64 -8.57
C ASN A 61 -16.70 -15.92 -9.20
N ILE A 62 -17.54 -16.90 -9.56
CA ILE A 62 -17.08 -18.16 -10.18
C ILE A 62 -16.34 -17.89 -11.50
N GLU A 63 -16.78 -16.93 -12.30
CA GLU A 63 -16.13 -16.58 -13.57
C GLU A 63 -14.81 -15.86 -13.34
N ARG A 64 -14.77 -14.89 -12.41
CA ARG A 64 -13.53 -14.18 -12.05
C ARG A 64 -12.48 -15.10 -11.45
N GLN A 65 -12.89 -16.17 -10.79
CA GLN A 65 -11.97 -17.19 -10.28
C GLN A 65 -11.40 -18.12 -11.35
N LYS A 66 -11.95 -18.16 -12.57
CA LYS A 66 -11.38 -18.95 -13.67
C LYS A 66 -10.10 -18.31 -14.18
N GLN A 67 -9.03 -19.07 -14.22
CA GLN A 67 -7.71 -18.57 -14.64
C GLN A 67 -7.70 -18.10 -16.09
N ASP A 68 -8.36 -18.79 -17.01
CA ASP A 68 -8.39 -18.40 -18.43
C ASP A 68 -9.04 -17.03 -18.61
N VAL A 69 -10.15 -16.80 -17.92
CA VAL A 69 -10.91 -15.55 -17.92
C VAL A 69 -10.06 -14.38 -17.39
N ARG A 70 -9.34 -14.57 -16.29
CA ARG A 70 -8.42 -13.53 -15.78
C ARG A 70 -7.22 -13.30 -16.70
N ARG A 71 -6.65 -14.36 -17.27
CA ARG A 71 -5.54 -14.25 -18.22
C ARG A 71 -5.94 -13.49 -19.47
N ASP A 72 -7.15 -13.66 -19.96
CA ASP A 72 -7.67 -12.91 -21.10
C ASP A 72 -7.75 -11.41 -20.78
N ILE A 73 -8.28 -11.03 -19.61
CA ILE A 73 -8.29 -9.63 -19.16
C ILE A 73 -6.87 -9.10 -18.96
N ALA A 74 -5.98 -9.87 -18.33
CA ALA A 74 -4.60 -9.50 -18.12
C ALA A 74 -3.86 -9.22 -19.45
N GLN A 75 -4.09 -10.07 -20.46
CA GLN A 75 -3.54 -9.88 -21.80
C GLN A 75 -4.13 -8.65 -22.48
N GLN A 76 -5.44 -8.42 -22.38
CA GLN A 76 -6.09 -7.22 -22.93
C GLN A 76 -5.52 -5.93 -22.33
N LEU A 77 -5.34 -5.88 -21.01
CA LEU A 77 -4.73 -4.73 -20.31
C LEU A 77 -3.29 -4.48 -20.78
N LEU A 78 -2.47 -5.53 -20.86
CA LEU A 78 -1.10 -5.42 -21.36
C LEU A 78 -1.05 -5.05 -22.84
N HIS A 79 -1.98 -5.56 -23.66
CA HIS A 79 -2.06 -5.25 -25.08
C HIS A 79 -2.42 -3.78 -25.31
N LEU A 80 -3.39 -3.24 -24.55
CA LEU A 80 -3.72 -1.81 -24.57
C LEU A 80 -2.49 -0.95 -24.27
N LEU A 81 -1.74 -1.30 -23.23
CA LEU A 81 -0.52 -0.60 -22.86
C LEU A 81 0.51 -0.66 -24.00
N CYS A 82 0.80 -1.86 -24.51
CA CYS A 82 1.77 -2.05 -25.59
C CYS A 82 1.37 -1.31 -26.87
N HIS A 83 0.09 -1.33 -27.23
CA HIS A 83 -0.43 -0.64 -28.40
C HIS A 83 -0.16 0.87 -28.33
N HIS A 84 -0.42 1.52 -27.18
CA HIS A 84 -0.09 2.92 -26.99
C HIS A 84 1.42 3.21 -27.00
N VAL A 85 2.23 2.34 -26.39
CA VAL A 85 3.70 2.49 -26.39
C VAL A 85 4.28 2.37 -27.79
N GLN A 86 3.79 1.43 -28.60
CA GLN A 86 4.28 1.19 -29.96
C GLN A 86 4.01 2.35 -30.93
N GLN A 87 3.01 3.20 -30.63
CA GLN A 87 2.74 4.43 -31.39
C GLN A 87 3.76 5.54 -31.11
N CYS A 88 4.52 5.44 -30.03
CA CYS A 88 5.57 6.40 -29.67
C CYS A 88 6.90 6.10 -30.36
N SER A 89 7.75 7.12 -30.43
CA SER A 89 9.12 6.96 -30.92
C SER A 89 9.92 6.00 -30.03
N LYS A 90 10.88 5.24 -30.59
CA LYS A 90 11.66 4.24 -29.85
C LYS A 90 12.35 4.79 -28.59
N PHE A 91 12.74 6.07 -28.60
CA PHE A 91 13.42 6.71 -27.47
C PHE A 91 12.46 7.00 -26.30
N GLU A 92 11.17 7.20 -26.58
CA GLU A 92 10.14 7.51 -25.57
C GLU A 92 9.41 6.26 -25.07
N GLN A 93 9.54 5.13 -25.76
CA GLN A 93 8.80 3.90 -25.46
C GLN A 93 8.93 3.45 -24.00
N ARG A 94 10.16 3.46 -23.46
CA ARG A 94 10.39 3.08 -22.06
C ARG A 94 9.67 4.00 -21.09
N ALA A 95 9.83 5.32 -21.24
CA ALA A 95 9.21 6.31 -20.36
C ALA A 95 7.68 6.22 -20.47
N LYS A 96 7.15 6.04 -21.68
CA LYS A 96 5.71 5.87 -21.90
C LYS A 96 5.19 4.58 -21.28
N PHE A 97 5.94 3.48 -21.39
CA PHE A 97 5.57 2.20 -20.79
C PHE A 97 5.46 2.35 -19.27
N THR A 98 6.47 2.94 -18.62
CA THR A 98 6.45 3.18 -17.17
C THR A 98 5.25 4.07 -16.78
N GLN A 99 5.03 5.18 -17.48
CA GLN A 99 3.88 6.06 -17.23
C GLN A 99 2.53 5.32 -17.31
N LEU A 100 2.31 4.53 -18.38
CA LEU A 100 1.05 3.81 -18.57
C LEU A 100 0.90 2.64 -17.58
N LEU A 101 2.01 2.02 -17.18
CA LEU A 101 2.02 0.99 -16.15
C LEU A 101 1.66 1.60 -14.79
N ASP A 102 2.19 2.77 -14.45
CA ASP A 102 1.86 3.48 -13.22
C ASP A 102 0.38 3.85 -13.17
N ILE A 103 -0.18 4.33 -14.29
CA ILE A 103 -1.63 4.59 -14.41
C ILE A 103 -2.44 3.31 -14.16
N LEU A 104 -2.08 2.19 -14.80
CA LEU A 104 -2.78 0.92 -14.61
C LEU A 104 -2.72 0.47 -13.14
N GLN A 105 -1.55 0.57 -12.51
CA GLN A 105 -1.35 0.21 -11.12
C GLN A 105 -2.19 1.11 -10.20
N ASN A 106 -2.20 2.42 -10.44
CA ASN A 106 -2.99 3.38 -9.67
C ASN A 106 -4.48 3.12 -9.78
N LEU A 107 -5.01 2.84 -10.97
CA LEU A 107 -6.43 2.53 -11.16
C LEU A 107 -6.86 1.27 -10.40
N VAL A 108 -6.03 0.22 -10.39
CA VAL A 108 -6.30 -0.99 -9.60
C VAL A 108 -6.25 -0.68 -8.11
N VAL A 109 -5.21 0.01 -7.63
CA VAL A 109 -5.06 0.36 -6.22
C VAL A 109 -6.20 1.24 -5.73
N GLN A 110 -6.57 2.28 -6.47
CA GLN A 110 -7.70 3.14 -6.15
C GLN A 110 -9.00 2.34 -6.03
N ARG A 111 -9.18 1.33 -6.89
CA ARG A 111 -10.36 0.47 -6.81
C ARG A 111 -10.32 -0.44 -5.58
N VAL A 112 -9.17 -1.02 -5.24
CA VAL A 112 -8.96 -1.82 -4.02
C VAL A 112 -9.19 -1.00 -2.76
N LEU A 113 -8.74 0.26 -2.75
CA LEU A 113 -8.90 1.19 -1.62
C LEU A 113 -10.30 1.83 -1.58
N CYS A 114 -11.17 1.52 -2.55
CA CYS A 114 -12.51 2.06 -2.59
C CYS A 114 -13.39 1.43 -1.49
N PRO A 115 -13.98 2.24 -0.59
CA PRO A 115 -14.79 1.70 0.51
C PRO A 115 -16.03 0.91 0.08
N SER A 116 -16.55 1.20 -1.12
CA SER A 116 -17.71 0.53 -1.71
C SER A 116 -17.34 -0.75 -2.45
N LEU A 117 -16.06 -1.17 -2.45
CA LEU A 117 -15.65 -2.42 -3.06
C LEU A 117 -16.38 -3.59 -2.37
N ASP A 118 -16.99 -4.44 -3.20
CA ASP A 118 -17.68 -5.64 -2.75
C ASP A 118 -16.72 -6.63 -2.09
N ARG A 119 -17.29 -7.55 -1.31
CA ARG A 119 -16.51 -8.61 -0.65
C ARG A 119 -15.83 -9.50 -1.69
N ASP A 120 -14.62 -9.95 -1.36
CA ASP A 120 -13.74 -10.81 -2.16
C ASP A 120 -13.12 -10.19 -3.42
N LEU A 121 -13.61 -9.03 -3.90
CA LEU A 121 -13.02 -8.37 -5.07
C LEU A 121 -11.55 -7.97 -4.84
N ASP A 122 -11.15 -7.66 -3.61
CA ASP A 122 -9.76 -7.41 -3.24
C ASP A 122 -8.84 -8.60 -3.58
N ARG A 123 -9.31 -9.82 -3.34
CA ARG A 123 -8.58 -11.06 -3.72
C ARG A 123 -8.61 -11.29 -5.22
N ASP A 124 -9.76 -11.06 -5.85
CA ASP A 124 -9.92 -11.17 -7.31
C ASP A 124 -9.00 -10.19 -8.06
N TYR A 125 -8.81 -8.97 -7.53
CA TYR A 125 -7.86 -7.98 -8.05
C TYR A 125 -6.41 -8.43 -7.88
N ALA A 126 -6.05 -8.98 -6.72
CA ALA A 126 -4.70 -9.48 -6.51
C ALA A 126 -4.38 -10.63 -7.47
N ALA A 127 -5.31 -11.56 -7.66
CA ALA A 127 -5.17 -12.64 -8.63
C ALA A 127 -4.99 -12.11 -10.06
N LEU A 128 -5.77 -11.11 -10.46
CA LEU A 128 -5.61 -10.44 -11.75
C LEU A 128 -4.23 -9.78 -11.89
N CYS A 129 -3.75 -9.09 -10.86
CA CYS A 129 -2.40 -8.49 -10.85
C CYS A 129 -1.30 -9.53 -10.99
N LEU A 130 -1.43 -10.70 -10.35
CA LEU A 130 -0.51 -11.81 -10.50
C LEU A 130 -0.54 -12.38 -11.92
N ASP A 131 -1.71 -12.52 -12.53
CA ASP A 131 -1.85 -12.95 -13.93
C ASP A 131 -1.23 -11.92 -14.90
N ILE A 132 -1.41 -10.61 -14.68
CA ILE A 132 -0.73 -9.54 -15.44
C ILE A 132 0.79 -9.66 -15.31
N ARG A 133 1.29 -9.80 -14.08
CA ARG A 133 2.72 -9.97 -13.79
C ARG A 133 3.25 -11.22 -14.51
N HIS A 134 2.52 -12.33 -14.45
CA HIS A 134 2.87 -13.57 -15.13
C HIS A 134 2.95 -13.39 -16.65
N CYS A 135 1.91 -12.86 -17.28
CA CYS A 135 1.88 -12.59 -18.72
C CYS A 135 3.05 -11.68 -19.17
N TYR A 136 3.34 -10.63 -18.41
CA TYR A 136 4.48 -9.75 -18.65
C TYR A 136 5.83 -10.50 -18.57
N LEU A 137 6.06 -11.28 -17.52
CA LEU A 137 7.31 -12.03 -17.30
C LEU A 137 7.54 -13.16 -18.32
N HIS A 138 6.47 -13.64 -18.96
CA HIS A 138 6.54 -14.72 -19.95
C HIS A 138 6.50 -14.23 -21.40
N THR A 139 6.13 -12.97 -21.67
CA THR A 139 6.07 -12.40 -23.02
C THR A 139 7.26 -11.48 -23.35
N ALA A 140 8.22 -11.97 -24.15
CA ALA A 140 9.48 -11.26 -24.42
C ALA A 140 9.29 -9.92 -25.15
N SER A 141 8.33 -9.84 -26.08
CA SER A 141 8.03 -8.61 -26.82
C SER A 141 7.58 -7.47 -25.91
N ILE A 142 6.77 -7.77 -24.89
CA ILE A 142 6.30 -6.78 -23.90
C ILE A 142 7.49 -6.24 -23.09
N ARG A 143 8.35 -7.15 -22.60
CA ARG A 143 9.53 -6.74 -21.81
C ARG A 143 10.51 -5.90 -22.60
N GLY A 144 10.69 -6.20 -23.88
CA GLY A 144 11.54 -5.40 -24.77
C GLY A 144 11.06 -3.96 -24.94
N LEU A 145 9.75 -3.70 -24.83
CA LEU A 145 9.20 -2.34 -24.85
C LEU A 145 9.45 -1.58 -23.54
N HIS A 146 9.40 -2.27 -22.40
CA HIS A 146 9.62 -1.65 -21.09
C HIS A 146 11.11 -1.42 -20.80
N ASP A 147 11.93 -2.45 -21.00
CA ASP A 147 13.38 -2.38 -20.83
C ASP A 147 14.06 -3.24 -21.91
N PRO A 148 14.62 -2.61 -22.97
CA PRO A 148 15.33 -3.32 -24.04
C PRO A 148 16.53 -4.14 -23.55
N LYS A 149 17.09 -3.82 -22.38
CA LYS A 149 18.22 -4.55 -21.78
C LYS A 149 17.75 -5.67 -20.86
N TYR A 150 16.45 -5.84 -20.67
CA TYR A 150 15.89 -6.86 -19.78
C TYR A 150 16.30 -8.26 -20.25
N ARG A 151 17.13 -8.93 -19.46
CA ARG A 151 17.51 -10.34 -19.67
C ARG A 151 17.03 -11.14 -18.47
N ARG A 152 16.10 -12.07 -18.70
CA ARG A 152 15.44 -12.88 -17.66
C ARG A 152 16.40 -13.54 -16.66
N ARG A 153 17.64 -13.86 -17.06
CA ARG A 153 18.65 -14.53 -16.23
C ARG A 153 19.71 -13.61 -15.60
N SER A 154 19.70 -12.31 -15.87
CA SER A 154 20.81 -11.40 -15.52
C SER A 154 20.40 -10.17 -14.71
N THR A 155 19.10 -10.00 -14.42
CA THR A 155 18.59 -8.80 -13.73
C THR A 155 18.44 -9.08 -12.24
N LYS A 156 19.35 -8.53 -11.42
CA LYS A 156 19.30 -8.61 -9.93
C LYS A 156 18.01 -8.02 -9.34
N HIS A 157 17.42 -7.05 -10.03
CA HIS A 157 16.16 -6.40 -9.67
C HIS A 157 15.20 -6.42 -10.86
N PRO A 158 14.41 -7.48 -11.05
CA PRO A 158 13.46 -7.53 -12.16
C PRO A 158 12.46 -6.38 -12.06
N LEU A 159 12.31 -5.63 -13.16
CA LEU A 159 11.18 -4.73 -13.37
C LEU A 159 9.98 -5.58 -13.77
N ALA A 160 8.93 -5.57 -12.97
CA ALA A 160 7.68 -6.27 -13.25
C ALA A 160 6.49 -5.47 -12.71
N PRO A 161 5.31 -5.57 -13.32
CA PRO A 161 4.08 -4.99 -12.80
C PRO A 161 3.73 -5.49 -11.38
N PHE A 162 3.14 -4.60 -10.59
CA PHE A 162 2.50 -4.90 -9.31
C PHE A 162 3.43 -5.52 -8.26
N LEU A 163 4.71 -5.14 -8.19
CA LEU A 163 5.60 -5.71 -7.18
C LEU A 163 5.25 -5.17 -5.79
N PRO A 164 5.29 -5.99 -4.72
CA PRO A 164 4.89 -5.53 -3.39
C PRO A 164 5.67 -4.29 -2.89
N ARG A 165 6.95 -4.17 -3.26
CA ARG A 165 7.77 -3.00 -2.90
C ARG A 165 7.18 -1.67 -3.37
N ASP A 166 6.37 -1.67 -4.43
CA ASP A 166 5.78 -0.47 -5.01
C ASP A 166 4.56 0.01 -4.18
N TYR A 167 4.08 -0.80 -3.23
CA TYR A 167 2.90 -0.53 -2.39
C TYR A 167 3.20 -0.45 -0.88
N THR A 168 4.45 -0.63 -0.46
CA THR A 168 4.84 -0.55 0.96
C THR A 168 4.49 0.80 1.58
N TRP A 169 4.48 1.88 0.81
CA TRP A 169 4.09 3.20 1.30
C TRP A 169 2.61 3.26 1.73
N ILE A 170 1.70 2.56 1.03
CA ILE A 170 0.27 2.45 1.40
C ILE A 170 0.15 1.66 2.70
N TRP A 171 0.93 0.58 2.81
CA TRP A 171 0.99 -0.22 4.03
C TRP A 171 1.44 0.61 5.24
N ARG A 172 2.51 1.38 5.08
CA ARG A 172 3.02 2.31 6.12
C ARG A 172 1.97 3.34 6.52
N GLN A 173 1.23 3.90 5.56
CA GLN A 173 0.13 4.82 5.85
C GLN A 173 -0.95 4.15 6.71
N HIS A 174 -1.38 2.94 6.34
CA HIS A 174 -2.34 2.19 7.16
C HIS A 174 -1.81 1.88 8.55
N CYS A 175 -0.54 1.50 8.68
CA CYS A 175 0.11 1.29 9.97
C CYS A 175 0.13 2.57 10.83
N ALA A 176 0.42 3.73 10.25
CA ALA A 176 0.44 5.00 10.97
C ALA A 176 -0.93 5.40 11.55
N MET A 177 -2.04 4.96 10.93
CA MET A 177 -3.40 5.32 11.32
C MET A 177 -4.01 4.39 12.39
N VAL A 178 -3.31 3.33 12.77
CA VAL A 178 -3.84 2.27 13.66
C VAL A 178 -4.28 2.79 15.03
N ASN A 179 -3.56 3.77 15.57
CA ASN A 179 -3.89 4.39 16.86
C ASN A 179 -5.23 5.12 16.86
N GLU A 180 -5.73 5.53 15.69
CA GLU A 180 -6.99 6.27 15.57
C GLU A 180 -8.22 5.39 15.82
N TRP A 181 -8.18 4.09 15.46
CA TRP A 181 -9.32 3.19 15.59
C TRP A 181 -9.20 2.16 16.71
N ILE A 182 -8.00 1.89 17.24
CA ILE A 182 -7.84 1.10 18.48
C ILE A 182 -8.32 1.90 19.69
N SER A 183 -8.18 3.22 19.66
CA SER A 183 -8.50 4.12 20.79
C SER A 183 -9.98 4.49 20.88
N ILE A 184 -10.89 3.71 20.27
CA ILE A 184 -12.32 3.80 20.61
C ILE A 184 -12.45 3.31 22.06
N LYS A 185 -12.22 4.23 23.00
CA LYS A 185 -12.62 4.09 24.39
C LYS A 185 -14.14 4.01 24.39
N VAL A 186 -14.67 2.80 24.25
CA VAL A 186 -16.05 2.53 24.61
C VAL A 186 -16.17 2.98 26.07
N PRO A 187 -17.04 3.95 26.39
CA PRO A 187 -17.21 4.39 27.77
C PRO A 187 -17.56 3.16 28.61
N MET A 188 -16.70 2.81 29.57
CA MET A 188 -16.89 1.67 30.48
C MET A 188 -18.22 1.75 31.26
N ALA A 189 -18.90 2.90 31.25
CA ALA A 189 -20.20 3.12 31.86
C ALA A 189 -21.31 2.23 31.25
N ASP A 190 -21.23 1.87 29.96
CA ASP A 190 -22.29 1.08 29.29
C ASP A 190 -22.07 -0.44 29.37
N MET A 191 -20.91 -0.90 29.87
CA MET A 191 -20.56 -2.32 29.87
C MET A 191 -21.07 -3.08 31.10
N MET A 192 -21.57 -2.40 32.14
CA MET A 192 -22.16 -3.04 33.33
C MET A 192 -23.66 -3.34 33.21
N GLY A 193 -24.28 -3.17 32.03
CA GLY A 193 -25.72 -3.34 31.84
C GLY A 193 -26.18 -4.51 30.96
N ILE A 194 -25.28 -5.23 30.27
CA ILE A 194 -25.69 -6.19 29.23
C ILE A 194 -25.38 -7.62 29.66
N SER A 195 -26.45 -8.33 30.05
CA SER A 195 -26.49 -9.77 30.31
C SER A 195 -25.98 -10.56 29.10
N TRP A 196 -25.02 -11.47 29.33
CA TRP A 196 -24.35 -12.31 28.32
C TRP A 196 -25.21 -13.49 27.82
N THR A 197 -26.52 -13.31 27.67
CA THR A 197 -27.43 -14.37 27.25
C THR A 197 -28.46 -13.86 26.24
N SER A 198 -28.04 -13.65 25.01
CA SER A 198 -28.86 -13.93 23.81
C SER A 198 -28.14 -13.49 22.54
N THR A 199 -27.96 -14.44 21.63
CA THR A 199 -27.87 -14.24 20.17
C THR A 199 -28.60 -13.00 19.68
N LEU A 200 -27.88 -11.97 19.21
CA LEU A 200 -28.49 -10.89 18.44
C LEU A 200 -27.58 -10.39 17.31
N LEU A 201 -28.15 -10.53 16.11
CA LEU A 201 -27.95 -9.72 14.91
C LEU A 201 -27.88 -8.20 15.22
N PRO A 202 -27.33 -7.40 14.29
CA PRO A 202 -27.02 -5.99 14.55
C PRO A 202 -28.30 -5.14 14.49
N THR A 203 -28.85 -4.80 15.66
CA THR A 203 -29.71 -3.62 15.81
C THR A 203 -28.84 -2.44 16.23
N LEU A 204 -28.19 -1.84 15.24
CA LEU A 204 -27.64 -0.48 15.32
C LEU A 204 -28.79 0.50 15.12
N SER A 205 -29.35 1.02 16.21
CA SER A 205 -30.06 2.30 16.16
C SER A 205 -30.29 2.81 17.57
N LEU A 206 -29.91 4.08 17.75
CA LEU A 206 -30.14 4.97 18.90
C LEU A 206 -29.02 4.92 19.95
N LEU A 207 -27.98 5.72 19.74
CA LEU A 207 -27.48 6.73 20.69
C LEU A 207 -26.43 7.64 19.98
N SER A 208 -26.61 8.96 20.15
CA SER A 208 -25.80 10.13 19.74
C SER A 208 -25.47 10.37 18.26
N SER A 209 -26.08 11.43 17.72
CA SER A 209 -25.99 11.90 16.33
C SER A 209 -24.66 12.59 15.93
N SER A 210 -23.71 12.82 16.86
CA SER A 210 -22.40 13.41 16.55
C SER A 210 -21.23 12.42 16.65
N SER A 211 -21.36 11.34 17.42
CA SER A 211 -20.34 10.27 17.53
C SER A 211 -20.44 9.22 16.42
N SER A 212 -21.61 9.09 15.78
CA SER A 212 -21.88 8.09 14.75
C SER A 212 -21.09 8.32 13.46
N SER A 213 -20.83 9.58 13.07
CA SER A 213 -20.07 9.89 11.85
C SER A 213 -18.58 9.56 11.97
N LEU A 214 -17.96 9.88 13.11
CA LEU A 214 -16.56 9.53 13.39
C LEU A 214 -16.38 8.00 13.49
N GLN A 215 -17.29 7.31 14.17
CA GLN A 215 -17.24 5.86 14.28
C GLN A 215 -17.41 5.17 12.91
N GLN A 216 -18.33 5.65 12.06
CA GLN A 216 -18.48 5.16 10.70
C GLN A 216 -17.20 5.37 9.88
N MET A 217 -16.58 6.55 10.00
CA MET A 217 -15.33 6.86 9.31
C MET A 217 -14.16 5.94 9.75
N PHE A 218 -14.03 5.64 11.05
CA PHE A 218 -13.02 4.69 11.55
C PHE A 218 -13.28 3.26 11.07
N LEU A 219 -14.54 2.80 11.11
CA LEU A 219 -14.90 1.48 10.58
C LEU A 219 -14.61 1.36 9.08
N GLN A 220 -14.85 2.43 8.33
CA GLN A 220 -14.56 2.50 6.90
C GLN A 220 -13.05 2.45 6.64
N ARG A 221 -12.24 3.21 7.38
CA ARG A 221 -10.77 3.16 7.30
C ARG A 221 -10.22 1.78 7.62
N ARG A 222 -10.73 1.14 8.67
CA ARG A 222 -10.37 -0.23 9.06
C ARG A 222 -10.74 -1.25 7.98
N LYS A 223 -11.95 -1.12 7.39
CA LYS A 223 -12.39 -1.94 6.26
C LYS A 223 -11.41 -1.82 5.08
N VAL A 224 -11.06 -0.59 4.69
CA VAL A 224 -10.11 -0.33 3.59
C VAL A 224 -8.73 -0.91 3.90
N CYS A 225 -8.24 -0.74 5.13
CA CYS A 225 -6.98 -1.35 5.57
C CYS A 225 -6.99 -2.87 5.41
N PHE A 226 -8.10 -3.54 5.79
CA PHE A 226 -8.23 -4.99 5.67
C PHE A 226 -8.33 -5.47 4.23
N GLN A 227 -9.09 -4.74 3.40
CA GLN A 227 -9.15 -4.99 1.96
C GLN A 227 -7.75 -4.91 1.34
N PHE A 228 -7.03 -3.83 1.64
CA PHE A 228 -5.67 -3.65 1.18
C PHE A 228 -4.74 -4.73 1.70
N ALA A 229 -4.81 -5.11 2.99
CA ALA A 229 -3.96 -6.16 3.57
C ALA A 229 -4.11 -7.50 2.84
N ARG A 230 -5.35 -7.88 2.48
CA ARG A 230 -5.63 -9.12 1.74
C ARG A 230 -5.13 -9.04 0.30
N PHE A 231 -5.42 -7.94 -0.40
CA PHE A 231 -4.89 -7.69 -1.75
C PHE A 231 -3.36 -7.74 -1.76
N PHE A 232 -2.74 -6.97 -0.88
CA PHE A 232 -1.30 -6.77 -0.79
C PHE A 232 -0.57 -8.05 -0.39
N GLY A 233 -1.12 -8.82 0.56
CA GLY A 233 -0.57 -10.11 0.99
C GLY A 233 -0.49 -11.10 -0.16
N MET A 234 -1.54 -11.20 -0.98
CA MET A 234 -1.53 -12.09 -2.15
C MET A 234 -0.47 -11.70 -3.19
N LEU A 235 -0.06 -10.42 -3.28
CA LEU A 235 0.98 -10.00 -4.23
C LEU A 235 2.37 -10.56 -3.90
N PHE A 236 2.59 -11.06 -2.68
CA PHE A 236 3.80 -11.77 -2.28
C PHE A 236 3.87 -13.21 -2.84
N ASP A 237 2.82 -13.69 -3.49
CA ASP A 237 2.87 -14.95 -4.21
C ASP A 237 3.97 -14.91 -5.29
N ILE A 238 4.75 -15.98 -5.31
CA ILE A 238 5.95 -16.07 -6.11
C ILE A 238 5.56 -16.48 -7.52
N THR A 239 5.52 -15.50 -8.42
CA THR A 239 5.27 -15.76 -9.84
C THR A 239 6.53 -16.17 -10.61
N SER A 240 7.72 -16.00 -10.00
CA SER A 240 9.00 -16.50 -10.54
C SER A 240 10.12 -16.50 -9.49
N LEU A 241 11.04 -17.47 -9.61
CA LEU A 241 12.23 -17.65 -8.74
C LEU A 241 13.08 -16.38 -8.51
N TYR A 242 13.11 -15.44 -9.47
CA TYR A 242 13.96 -14.24 -9.38
C TYR A 242 13.37 -13.11 -8.53
N ILE A 243 12.08 -13.21 -8.22
CA ILE A 243 11.37 -12.22 -7.41
C ILE A 243 11.50 -12.58 -5.92
N GLU A 244 11.70 -13.87 -5.60
CA GLU A 244 11.83 -14.42 -4.24
C GLU A 244 12.77 -13.62 -3.34
N SER A 245 14.02 -13.38 -3.80
CA SER A 245 15.05 -12.78 -2.94
C SER A 245 14.76 -11.33 -2.51
N ASN A 246 13.89 -10.60 -3.22
CA ASN A 246 13.50 -9.23 -2.86
C ASN A 246 12.14 -9.19 -2.13
N LEU A 247 11.33 -10.23 -2.26
CA LEU A 247 10.02 -10.31 -1.59
C LEU A 247 10.18 -10.50 -0.10
N ASP A 248 11.14 -11.31 0.34
CA ASP A 248 11.36 -11.56 1.76
C ASP A 248 11.71 -10.29 2.51
N GLY A 249 12.67 -9.50 2.02
CA GLY A 249 13.01 -8.21 2.65
C GLY A 249 11.84 -7.21 2.65
N THR A 250 11.03 -7.20 1.60
CA THR A 250 9.82 -6.36 1.54
C THR A 250 8.77 -6.83 2.56
N PHE A 251 8.63 -8.14 2.75
CA PHE A 251 7.67 -8.72 3.69
C PHE A 251 8.11 -8.48 5.13
N GLU A 252 9.39 -8.69 5.44
CA GLU A 252 10.00 -8.37 6.74
C GLU A 252 9.81 -6.90 7.12
N GLU A 253 9.93 -5.99 6.14
CA GLU A 253 9.61 -4.58 6.35
C GLU A 253 8.14 -4.39 6.76
N CYS A 254 7.20 -5.07 6.10
CA CYS A 254 5.77 -4.98 6.40
C CYS A 254 5.44 -5.53 7.79
N VAL A 255 6.09 -6.63 8.19
CA VAL A 255 6.02 -7.22 9.54
C VAL A 255 6.52 -6.20 10.57
N ARG A 256 7.69 -5.61 10.34
CA ARG A 256 8.28 -4.58 11.22
C ARG A 256 7.33 -3.41 11.42
N GLU A 257 6.85 -2.80 10.35
CA GLU A 257 5.93 -1.66 10.40
C GLU A 257 4.65 -1.98 11.19
N SER A 258 4.13 -3.19 11.06
CA SER A 258 2.92 -3.61 11.78
C SER A 258 3.16 -3.84 13.26
N LEU A 259 4.27 -4.48 13.62
CA LEU A 259 4.61 -4.76 15.01
C LEU A 259 4.90 -3.47 15.81
N VAL A 260 5.52 -2.49 15.15
CA VAL A 260 5.86 -1.19 15.73
C VAL A 260 4.63 -0.29 15.84
N SER A 261 3.74 -0.32 14.84
CA SER A 261 2.49 0.47 14.86
C SER A 261 1.36 -0.15 15.68
N GLY A 262 1.43 -1.43 15.99
CA GLY A 262 0.37 -2.18 16.67
C GLY A 262 -0.75 -2.69 15.77
N ASN A 263 -0.50 -2.76 14.46
CA ASN A 263 -1.43 -3.30 13.46
C ASN A 263 -1.49 -4.84 13.46
N ALA A 264 -1.81 -5.46 14.61
CA ALA A 264 -1.88 -6.92 14.72
C ALA A 264 -2.89 -7.54 13.74
N GLU A 265 -4.02 -6.88 13.52
CA GLU A 265 -5.11 -7.41 12.69
C GLU A 265 -4.75 -7.38 11.21
N GLY A 266 -4.21 -6.24 10.74
CA GLY A 266 -3.70 -6.11 9.38
C GLY A 266 -2.57 -7.10 9.13
N LEU A 267 -1.64 -7.25 10.07
CA LEU A 267 -0.52 -8.19 9.95
C LEU A 267 -1.00 -9.64 9.80
N LEU A 268 -1.98 -10.06 10.61
CA LEU A 268 -2.52 -11.41 10.49
C LEU A 268 -3.16 -11.63 9.12
N LEU A 269 -3.94 -10.67 8.62
CA LEU A 269 -4.53 -10.71 7.29
C LEU A 269 -3.47 -10.78 6.18
N LEU A 270 -2.40 -9.98 6.29
CA LEU A 270 -1.28 -9.98 5.37
C LEU A 270 -0.60 -11.35 5.33
N CYS A 271 -0.27 -11.93 6.49
CA CYS A 271 0.35 -13.25 6.61
C CYS A 271 -0.56 -14.35 6.04
N THR A 272 -1.86 -14.29 6.34
CA THR A 272 -2.85 -15.27 5.86
C THR A 272 -2.98 -15.20 4.35
N ALA A 273 -3.04 -13.98 3.78
CA ALA A 273 -3.18 -13.78 2.34
C ALA A 273 -1.91 -14.11 1.55
N SER A 274 -0.73 -14.01 2.19
CA SER A 274 0.56 -14.39 1.60
C SER A 274 0.95 -15.84 1.83
N ASP A 275 0.08 -16.65 2.47
CA ASP A 275 0.34 -18.03 2.88
C ASP A 275 1.65 -18.19 3.70
N ARG A 276 1.96 -17.18 4.54
CA ARG A 276 3.14 -17.19 5.41
C ARG A 276 2.77 -17.56 6.85
N PRO A 277 3.58 -18.39 7.52
CA PRO A 277 3.31 -18.80 8.89
C PRO A 277 3.39 -17.61 9.84
N VAL A 278 2.46 -17.56 10.79
CA VAL A 278 2.40 -16.52 11.83
C VAL A 278 3.14 -17.01 13.07
N ASP A 279 4.47 -16.97 13.00
CA ASP A 279 5.33 -17.19 14.17
C ASP A 279 5.61 -15.85 14.86
N VAL A 280 4.75 -15.50 15.82
CA VAL A 280 4.81 -14.21 16.51
C VAL A 280 6.13 -14.02 17.26
N ASP A 281 6.68 -15.09 17.85
CA ASP A 281 7.91 -14.98 18.62
C ASP A 281 9.10 -14.76 17.67
N MET A 282 9.18 -15.50 16.57
CA MET A 282 10.22 -15.28 15.54
C MET A 282 10.11 -13.90 14.90
N MET A 283 8.91 -13.44 14.56
CA MET A 283 8.69 -12.10 13.98
C MET A 283 9.14 -10.99 14.94
N CYS A 284 8.76 -11.07 16.22
CA CYS A 284 9.20 -10.10 17.23
C CYS A 284 10.73 -10.14 17.43
N MET A 285 11.32 -11.35 17.52
CA MET A 285 12.78 -11.49 17.66
C MET A 285 13.52 -10.92 16.45
N SER A 286 13.04 -11.16 15.23
CA SER A 286 13.63 -10.60 14.01
C SER A 286 13.64 -9.07 14.02
N VAL A 287 12.55 -8.44 14.46
CA VAL A 287 12.47 -6.98 14.55
C VAL A 287 13.39 -6.44 15.64
N SER A 288 13.41 -7.05 16.83
CA SER A 288 14.30 -6.64 17.91
C SER A 288 15.77 -6.78 17.51
N HIS A 289 16.14 -7.89 16.88
CA HIS A 289 17.51 -8.12 16.42
C HIS A 289 17.94 -7.13 15.32
N ALA A 290 17.05 -6.78 14.38
CA ALA A 290 17.33 -5.75 13.40
C ALA A 290 17.56 -4.38 14.06
N GLY A 291 16.82 -4.06 15.13
CA GLY A 291 17.05 -2.88 15.95
C GLY A 291 18.40 -2.89 16.65
N GLU A 292 18.80 -4.03 17.22
CA GLU A 292 20.12 -4.21 17.85
C GLU A 292 21.26 -4.09 16.82
N GLN A 293 21.12 -4.67 15.63
CA GLN A 293 22.10 -4.55 14.56
C GLN A 293 22.26 -3.09 14.11
N LEU A 294 21.16 -2.34 14.02
CA LEU A 294 21.20 -0.92 13.71
C LEU A 294 21.88 -0.12 14.83
N TRP A 295 21.53 -0.38 16.10
CA TRP A 295 22.23 0.21 17.25
C TRP A 295 23.74 -0.01 17.17
N ASN A 296 24.16 -1.27 16.99
CA ASN A 296 25.57 -1.61 16.88
C ASN A 296 26.25 -0.90 15.70
N TYR A 297 25.57 -0.79 14.56
CA TYR A 297 26.09 -0.04 13.41
C TYR A 297 26.28 1.44 13.74
N LEU A 298 25.31 2.08 14.40
CA LEU A 298 25.41 3.49 14.79
C LEU A 298 26.51 3.74 15.81
N ASP A 299 26.65 2.86 16.79
CA ASP A 299 27.71 2.94 17.79
C ASP A 299 29.08 2.86 17.09
N THR A 300 29.27 1.87 16.20
CA THR A 300 30.52 1.76 15.43
C THR A 300 30.75 2.92 14.46
N MET A 301 29.68 3.54 13.93
CA MET A 301 29.79 4.70 13.05
C MET A 301 30.18 5.96 13.81
N ASN A 302 29.65 6.16 15.03
CA ASN A 302 30.07 7.24 15.92
C ASN A 302 31.54 7.08 16.30
N ASP A 303 31.97 5.88 16.69
CA ASP A 303 33.39 5.58 16.93
C ASP A 303 34.27 5.87 15.69
N TRP A 304 33.76 5.60 14.49
CA TRP A 304 34.47 5.87 13.24
C TRP A 304 34.56 7.36 12.91
N MET A 305 33.49 8.12 13.14
CA MET A 305 33.47 9.57 12.95
C MET A 305 34.37 10.29 13.95
N GLU A 306 34.48 9.78 15.19
CA GLU A 306 35.39 10.31 16.20
C GLU A 306 36.86 9.98 15.90
N THR A 307 37.14 8.82 15.31
CA THR A 307 38.52 8.40 15.00
C THR A 307 39.04 8.88 13.65
N HIS A 308 38.16 9.16 12.68
CA HIS A 308 38.52 9.59 11.32
C HIS A 308 37.57 10.69 10.80
N PRO A 309 37.62 11.91 11.36
CA PRO A 309 36.73 12.99 10.95
C PRO A 309 36.97 13.38 9.48
N THR A 310 35.89 13.65 8.77
CA THR A 310 35.96 14.12 7.38
C THR A 310 36.52 15.55 7.31
N PRO A 311 37.14 15.96 6.18
CA PRO A 311 37.71 17.31 6.04
C PRO A 311 36.71 18.44 6.29
N GLU A 312 35.43 18.23 5.98
CA GLU A 312 34.35 19.18 6.27
C GLU A 312 34.01 19.28 7.76
N GLN A 313 34.17 18.20 8.53
CA GLN A 313 33.99 18.20 9.99
C GLN A 313 35.18 18.83 10.69
N VAL A 314 36.40 18.58 10.22
CA VAL A 314 37.61 19.26 10.69
C VAL A 314 37.49 20.77 10.45
N ALA A 315 37.03 21.20 9.27
CA ALA A 315 36.81 22.62 8.98
C ALA A 315 35.75 23.29 9.89
N ARG A 316 34.71 22.57 10.32
CA ARG A 316 33.72 23.09 11.30
C ARG A 316 34.28 23.17 12.71
N GLN A 317 35.11 22.20 13.11
CA GLN A 317 35.79 22.23 14.40
C GLN A 317 36.83 23.36 14.46
N GLU A 318 37.55 23.60 13.37
CA GLU A 318 38.49 24.73 13.25
C GLU A 318 37.76 26.09 13.29
N GLN A 319 36.60 26.21 12.63
CA GLN A 319 35.77 27.43 12.70
C GLN A 319 35.21 27.69 14.11
N GLN A 320 34.92 26.66 14.90
CA GLN A 320 34.49 26.82 16.29
C GLN A 320 35.66 27.09 17.26
N ALA A 321 36.89 26.75 16.89
CA ALA A 321 38.08 26.99 17.70
C ALA A 321 38.62 28.43 17.57
N ASP A 322 38.36 29.12 16.46
CA ASP A 322 38.86 30.49 16.20
C ASP A 322 37.95 31.60 16.77
N ASP A 323 36.68 31.31 17.07
CA ASP A 323 35.79 32.23 17.79
C ASP A 323 35.90 32.02 19.31
N GLY A 324 36.98 32.55 19.89
CA GLY A 324 37.22 32.59 21.34
C GLY A 324 36.22 33.46 22.09
N VAL A 325 34.97 32.99 22.28
CA VAL A 325 33.97 33.61 23.14
C VAL A 325 33.56 32.63 24.25
N GLU A 326 33.91 33.00 25.48
CA GLU A 326 33.46 32.38 26.72
C GLU A 326 31.92 32.29 26.78
N HIS A 327 31.36 31.09 26.60
CA HIS A 327 30.00 30.77 27.05
C HIS A 327 29.98 29.45 27.85
N GLY A 328 29.46 29.59 29.07
CA GLY A 328 28.99 28.65 30.10
C GLY A 328 29.14 27.11 29.93
N PRO A 329 29.30 26.38 31.04
CA PRO A 329 29.24 24.93 31.02
C PRO A 329 27.77 24.51 30.91
N GLU A 330 27.29 24.23 29.71
CA GLU A 330 26.11 23.40 29.38
C GLU A 330 25.70 23.68 27.94
N SER A 331 26.49 23.19 27.00
CA SER A 331 25.93 22.72 25.73
C SER A 331 26.76 21.53 25.31
N ASP A 332 26.19 20.35 25.51
CA ASP A 332 26.70 19.13 24.88
C ASP A 332 26.97 19.45 23.41
N PRO A 333 28.15 19.08 22.86
CA PRO A 333 28.44 19.27 21.45
C PRO A 333 27.31 18.58 20.70
N ALA A 334 26.49 19.39 20.01
CA ALA A 334 25.23 18.98 19.42
C ALA A 334 25.32 17.57 18.86
N SER A 335 24.81 16.58 19.62
CA SER A 335 24.69 15.22 19.18
C SER A 335 23.82 15.34 17.93
N VAL A 336 24.42 15.16 16.76
CA VAL A 336 23.67 15.05 15.52
C VAL A 336 22.92 13.75 15.67
N SER A 337 21.76 13.83 16.33
CA SER A 337 20.88 12.68 16.52
C SER A 337 20.64 12.13 15.12
N PRO A 338 20.89 10.84 14.91
CA PRO A 338 20.75 10.26 13.60
C PRO A 338 19.33 10.58 13.09
N PRO A 339 19.16 10.79 11.77
CA PRO A 339 17.85 11.13 11.22
C PRO A 339 16.78 10.17 11.74
N GLU A 340 15.53 10.64 11.90
CA GLU A 340 14.45 9.86 12.52
C GLU A 340 14.24 8.46 11.91
N TRP A 341 14.57 8.27 10.62
CA TRP A 341 14.53 6.99 9.93
C TRP A 341 15.62 5.99 10.33
N LEU A 342 16.66 6.48 11.00
CA LEU A 342 17.79 5.75 11.54
C LEU A 342 17.69 5.60 13.07
N MET A 343 16.63 6.13 13.70
CA MET A 343 16.42 6.01 15.15
C MET A 343 15.99 4.57 15.51
N PRO A 344 16.71 3.89 16.41
CA PRO A 344 16.40 2.52 16.77
C PRO A 344 15.07 2.34 17.52
N ASP A 345 14.51 3.43 18.06
CA ASP A 345 13.15 3.46 18.62
C ASP A 345 12.09 3.01 17.61
N ARG A 346 12.39 3.08 16.29
CA ARG A 346 11.56 2.49 15.22
C ARG A 346 11.48 0.96 15.24
N TYR A 347 12.26 0.27 16.06
CA TYR A 347 12.23 -1.19 16.21
C TYR A 347 11.56 -1.64 17.51
N ARG A 348 11.02 -0.69 18.30
CA ARG A 348 10.31 -1.01 19.53
C ARG A 348 8.92 -1.55 19.21
N VAL A 349 8.78 -2.87 19.35
CA VAL A 349 7.48 -3.55 19.24
C VAL A 349 6.54 -3.04 20.34
N GLN A 350 5.31 -2.67 19.97
CA GLN A 350 4.29 -2.28 20.95
C GLN A 350 3.92 -3.47 21.85
N THR A 351 3.81 -3.20 23.16
CA THR A 351 3.72 -4.24 24.20
C THR A 351 2.44 -5.07 24.12
N ASP A 352 1.32 -4.47 23.71
CA ASP A 352 0.02 -5.14 23.54
C ASP A 352 -0.06 -5.94 22.23
N THR A 353 0.68 -5.52 21.20
CA THR A 353 0.65 -6.11 19.85
C THR A 353 1.03 -7.59 19.85
N LYS A 354 2.07 -7.96 20.61
CA LYS A 354 2.50 -9.36 20.72
C LYS A 354 1.39 -10.24 21.27
N PHE A 355 0.74 -9.81 22.36
CA PHE A 355 -0.35 -10.56 22.98
C PHE A 355 -1.56 -10.64 22.05
N ARG A 356 -1.97 -9.51 21.46
CA ARG A 356 -3.10 -9.43 20.53
C ARG A 356 -2.89 -10.33 19.32
N LEU A 357 -1.71 -10.29 18.68
CA LEU A 357 -1.42 -11.14 17.53
C LEU A 357 -1.44 -12.63 17.88
N LYS A 358 -0.87 -13.03 19.03
CA LYS A 358 -0.93 -14.42 19.51
C LYS A 358 -2.36 -14.88 19.74
N MET A 359 -3.15 -14.07 20.44
CA MET A 359 -4.55 -14.35 20.74
C MET A 359 -5.37 -14.47 19.45
N MET A 360 -5.24 -13.50 18.54
CA MET A 360 -5.97 -13.46 17.27
C MET A 360 -5.59 -14.63 16.37
N ASN A 361 -4.30 -14.96 16.26
CA ASN A 361 -3.85 -16.12 15.49
C ASN A 361 -4.40 -17.43 16.07
N HIS A 362 -4.40 -17.57 17.41
CA HIS A 362 -4.96 -18.76 18.06
C HIS A 362 -6.47 -18.91 17.78
N LEU A 363 -7.23 -17.83 17.90
CA LEU A 363 -8.67 -17.81 17.62
C LEU A 363 -8.97 -18.10 16.14
N TYR A 364 -8.15 -17.57 15.24
CA TYR A 364 -8.26 -17.83 13.82
C TYR A 364 -8.00 -19.31 13.48
N GLN A 365 -6.85 -19.86 13.90
CA GLN A 365 -6.41 -21.20 13.53
C GLN A 365 -7.18 -22.32 14.24
N HIS A 366 -7.49 -22.17 15.53
CA HIS A 366 -8.07 -23.24 16.34
C HIS A 366 -9.58 -23.12 16.53
N HIS A 367 -10.15 -21.93 16.39
CA HIS A 367 -11.58 -21.68 16.61
C HIS A 367 -12.31 -21.21 15.34
N GLY A 368 -11.60 -21.03 14.21
CA GLY A 368 -12.20 -20.56 12.96
C GLY A 368 -12.87 -19.20 13.11
N TRP A 369 -12.40 -18.35 14.02
CA TRP A 369 -12.99 -17.04 14.22
C TRP A 369 -12.55 -16.07 13.13
N TYR A 370 -13.51 -15.61 12.33
CA TYR A 370 -13.36 -14.55 11.34
C TYR A 370 -14.06 -13.28 11.86
N TRP A 371 -13.30 -12.26 12.26
CA TRP A 371 -13.82 -10.96 12.76
C TRP A 371 -13.74 -9.83 11.71
N PHE A 372 -13.36 -10.15 10.47
CA PHE A 372 -13.09 -9.22 9.37
C PHE A 372 -14.00 -9.42 8.17
#